data_AF-A0A1X7IQR3-F1
#
_entry.id   AF-A0A1X7IQR3-F1
#
_cell.length_a   1.000
_cell.length_b   1.000
_cell.length_c   1.000
_cell.angle_alpha   90.00
_cell.angle_beta   90.00
_cell.angle_gamma   90.00
#
_symmetry.space_group_name_H-M   'P 1'
#
loop_
_entity.id
_entity.type
_entity.pdbx_description
1 polymer ?
#
loop_
_entity_poly.entity_id
_entity_poly.type
_entity_poly.pdbx_seq_one_letter_code
_entity_poly.pdbx_strand_id
1 'polypeptide(L)'
;MTNLGTAELKSPLNVKEKSFYLKWISDDKFIISLNFSIGTNTALDLNSDAKSAVIVYGTIYKLSENKTDIVLVTKFKYGLILILAIPLIMLILELTMDLGIPLPFYFVFPLVFILVLFFSRNEEKKLIQNFREFLKSEITTHYNNTYH
;
A
#
# COMPACT_ATOMS: atom_id res chain seq x y z
N MET A 1 -16.09 -22.18 -19.76
CA MET A 1 -15.19 -21.13 -19.25
C MET A 1 -16.07 -20.11 -18.57
N THR A 2 -16.26 -20.24 -17.27
CA THR A 2 -17.28 -19.51 -16.51
C THR A 2 -16.82 -18.11 -16.13
N ASN A 3 -17.72 -17.19 -16.45
CA ASN A 3 -17.78 -15.78 -16.05
C ASN A 3 -17.40 -15.57 -14.58
N LEU A 4 -16.66 -14.49 -14.33
CA LEU A 4 -16.56 -13.90 -13.00
C LEU A 4 -17.05 -12.45 -13.11
N GLY A 5 -18.34 -12.26 -12.89
CA GLY A 5 -18.94 -10.94 -12.74
C GLY A 5 -18.39 -10.24 -11.49
N THR A 6 -18.49 -8.92 -11.43
CA THR A 6 -18.07 -8.12 -10.26
C THR A 6 -18.68 -8.61 -8.93
N ALA A 7 -19.87 -9.22 -8.98
CA ALA A 7 -20.51 -9.86 -7.84
C ALA A 7 -19.85 -11.20 -7.40
N GLU A 8 -19.33 -11.98 -8.34
CA GLU A 8 -18.65 -13.26 -8.07
C GLU A 8 -17.22 -13.05 -7.57
N LEU A 9 -16.56 -11.95 -7.96
CA LEU A 9 -15.26 -11.54 -7.39
C LEU A 9 -15.37 -11.08 -5.93
N LYS A 10 -16.51 -10.52 -5.50
CA LYS A 10 -16.72 -10.07 -4.12
C LYS A 10 -16.77 -11.23 -3.12
N SER A 11 -17.21 -12.42 -3.52
CA SER A 11 -17.30 -13.62 -2.67
C SER A 11 -15.94 -14.09 -2.13
N PRO A 12 -14.91 -14.36 -2.97
CA PRO A 12 -13.59 -14.77 -2.51
C PRO A 12 -12.81 -13.62 -1.85
N LEU A 13 -13.05 -12.36 -2.25
CA LEU A 13 -12.38 -11.19 -1.68
C LEU A 13 -12.90 -10.79 -0.27
N ASN A 14 -13.93 -11.47 0.25
CA ASN A 14 -14.45 -11.23 1.61
C ASN A 14 -13.81 -12.16 2.67
N VAL A 15 -12.87 -13.02 2.26
CA VAL A 15 -12.12 -13.90 3.16
C VAL A 15 -11.09 -13.07 3.94
N LYS A 16 -11.05 -13.25 5.26
CA LYS A 16 -10.05 -12.59 6.13
C LYS A 16 -8.66 -13.16 5.86
N GLU A 17 -7.90 -12.47 5.03
CA GLU A 17 -6.52 -12.83 4.72
C GLU A 17 -5.55 -12.31 5.81
N LYS A 18 -4.62 -13.15 6.25
CA LYS A 18 -3.66 -12.79 7.32
C LYS A 18 -2.53 -11.92 6.80
N SER A 19 -2.20 -12.01 5.51
CA SER A 19 -1.05 -11.30 4.93
C SER A 19 -1.35 -9.84 4.56
N PHE A 20 -2.60 -9.47 4.30
CA PHE A 20 -2.99 -8.09 3.99
C PHE A 20 -4.41 -7.76 4.45
N TYR A 21 -4.69 -6.48 4.62
CA TYR A 21 -6.02 -5.94 4.87
C TYR A 21 -6.66 -5.55 3.53
N LEU A 22 -7.91 -5.93 3.32
CA LEU A 22 -8.71 -5.53 2.16
C LEU A 22 -9.99 -4.84 2.63
N LYS A 23 -10.31 -3.69 2.01
CA LYS A 23 -11.56 -2.97 2.23
C LYS A 23 -12.15 -2.48 0.92
N TRP A 24 -13.43 -2.76 0.70
CA TRP A 24 -14.17 -2.23 -0.43
C TRP A 24 -14.56 -0.77 -0.19
N ILE A 25 -14.35 0.10 -1.19
CA ILE A 25 -14.80 1.50 -1.18
C ILE A 25 -16.11 1.63 -1.98
N SER A 26 -16.19 0.94 -3.11
CA SER A 26 -17.36 0.90 -4.00
C SER A 26 -17.49 -0.49 -4.62
N ASP A 27 -18.44 -0.66 -5.55
CA ASP A 27 -18.66 -1.95 -6.22
C ASP A 27 -17.48 -2.41 -7.09
N ASP A 28 -16.70 -1.47 -7.58
CA ASP A 28 -15.58 -1.64 -8.51
C ASP A 28 -14.24 -1.23 -7.91
N LYS A 29 -14.21 -0.63 -6.70
CA LYS A 29 -12.97 -0.11 -6.08
C LYS A 29 -12.76 -0.67 -4.69
N PHE A 30 -11.51 -1.00 -4.43
CA PHE A 30 -11.06 -1.51 -3.13
C PHE A 30 -9.70 -0.94 -2.75
N ILE A 31 -9.36 -1.06 -1.48
CA ILE A 31 -8.05 -0.76 -0.91
C ILE A 31 -7.46 -2.07 -0.42
N ILE A 32 -6.17 -2.28 -0.71
CA ILE A 32 -5.33 -3.22 0.02
C ILE A 32 -4.25 -2.46 0.79
N SER A 33 -4.02 -2.87 2.03
CA SER A 33 -2.94 -2.35 2.86
C SER A 33 -2.27 -3.48 3.63
N LEU A 34 -1.07 -3.24 4.14
CA LEU A 34 -0.45 -4.16 5.10
C LEU A 34 -1.33 -4.25 6.36
N ASN A 35 -1.31 -5.41 7.02
CA ASN A 35 -2.07 -5.65 8.26
C ASN A 35 -1.48 -4.96 9.50
N PHE A 36 -0.29 -4.37 9.38
CA PHE A 36 0.41 -3.68 10.45
C PHE A 36 0.55 -2.18 10.16
N SER A 37 0.31 -1.36 11.18
CA SER A 37 0.59 0.08 11.13
C SER A 37 2.05 0.33 11.50
N ILE A 38 2.85 0.84 10.56
CA ILE A 38 4.15 1.45 10.90
C ILE A 38 3.84 2.89 11.33
N GLY A 39 3.61 3.09 12.62
CA GLY A 39 3.29 4.40 13.20
C GLY A 39 2.00 4.37 14.03
N THR A 40 2.19 4.19 15.33
CA THR A 40 1.18 4.25 16.40
C THR A 40 0.12 5.33 16.25
N ASN A 41 -1.13 4.96 16.56
CA ASN A 41 -2.24 5.82 17.03
C ASN A 41 -2.50 7.13 16.26
N THR A 42 -3.48 7.09 15.35
CA THR A 42 -4.38 8.22 14.97
C THR A 42 -3.74 9.45 14.29
N ALA A 43 -2.47 9.76 14.49
CA ALA A 43 -1.83 11.01 14.04
C ALA A 43 -1.25 10.94 12.63
N LEU A 44 -0.89 9.74 12.15
CA LEU A 44 -0.41 9.49 10.78
C LEU A 44 -1.35 8.61 9.96
N ASP A 45 -2.48 8.24 10.55
CA ASP A 45 -3.51 7.43 9.92
C ASP A 45 -4.38 8.31 9.01
N LEU A 46 -3.78 8.81 7.94
CA LEU A 46 -4.40 9.73 6.97
C LEU A 46 -5.56 9.10 6.17
N ASN A 47 -5.98 7.87 6.51
CA ASN A 47 -7.15 7.23 5.91
C ASN A 47 -7.80 6.25 6.90
N SER A 48 -9.03 6.52 7.34
CA SER A 48 -9.83 5.62 8.20
C SER A 48 -10.11 4.26 7.58
N ASP A 49 -9.80 4.12 6.28
CA ASP A 49 -10.10 2.95 5.47
C ASP A 49 -8.89 2.04 5.25
N ALA A 50 -7.72 2.35 5.83
CA ALA A 50 -6.51 1.53 5.73
C ALA A 50 -5.82 1.35 7.08
N LYS A 51 -5.12 0.23 7.27
CA LYS A 51 -4.41 -0.07 8.54
C LYS A 51 -2.94 0.33 8.53
N SER A 52 -2.43 0.83 7.41
CA SER A 52 -1.02 1.17 7.27
C SER A 52 -0.80 2.34 6.32
N ALA A 53 0.40 2.91 6.38
CA ALA A 53 0.84 3.95 5.45
C ALA A 53 1.06 3.44 4.02
N VAL A 54 1.21 2.12 3.82
CA VAL A 54 1.39 1.47 2.51
C VAL A 54 0.02 1.04 2.00
N ILE A 55 -0.55 1.86 1.12
CA ILE A 55 -1.91 1.71 0.59
C ILE A 55 -1.85 1.56 -0.93
N VAL A 56 -2.45 0.49 -1.43
CA VAL A 56 -2.65 0.27 -2.86
C VAL A 56 -4.15 0.28 -3.14
N TYR A 57 -4.57 1.11 -4.09
CA TYR A 57 -5.94 1.21 -4.54
C TYR A 57 -6.14 0.29 -5.74
N GLY A 58 -7.12 -0.60 -5.67
CA GLY A 58 -7.55 -1.44 -6.77
C GLY A 58 -8.80 -0.87 -7.43
N THR A 59 -8.83 -0.84 -8.76
CA THR A 59 -10.05 -0.58 -9.54
C THR A 59 -10.26 -1.73 -10.52
N ILE A 60 -11.48 -2.26 -10.54
CA ILE A 60 -11.91 -3.36 -11.39
C ILE A 60 -12.59 -2.76 -12.61
N TYR A 61 -12.02 -2.98 -13.80
CA TYR A 61 -12.59 -2.56 -15.08
C TYR A 61 -13.10 -3.79 -15.82
N LYS A 62 -14.38 -3.75 -16.24
CA LYS A 62 -14.94 -4.76 -17.15
C LYS A 62 -14.59 -4.34 -18.59
N LEU A 63 -13.66 -5.06 -19.22
CA LEU A 63 -13.21 -4.79 -20.59
C LEU A 63 -14.16 -5.38 -21.65
N SER A 64 -14.81 -6.51 -21.34
CA SER A 64 -15.91 -7.10 -22.12
C SER A 64 -16.76 -8.02 -21.25
N GLU A 65 -17.79 -8.67 -21.80
CA GLU A 65 -18.59 -9.67 -21.06
C GLU A 65 -17.71 -10.73 -20.36
N ASN A 66 -16.53 -11.03 -20.92
CA ASN A 66 -15.68 -12.17 -20.51
C ASN A 66 -14.29 -11.78 -20.01
N LYS A 67 -13.96 -10.48 -19.88
CA LYS A 67 -12.63 -10.04 -19.43
C LYS A 67 -12.73 -8.90 -18.44
N THR A 68 -12.15 -9.12 -17.27
CA THR A 68 -12.07 -8.15 -16.17
C THR A 68 -10.61 -7.89 -15.85
N ASP A 69 -10.17 -6.63 -15.92
CA ASP A 69 -8.82 -6.21 -15.55
C ASP A 69 -8.86 -5.49 -14.20
N ILE A 70 -7.85 -5.76 -13.37
CA ILE A 70 -7.67 -5.11 -12.07
C ILE A 70 -6.46 -4.19 -12.17
N VAL A 71 -6.69 -2.89 -12.03
CA VAL A 71 -5.63 -1.88 -12.00
C VAL A 71 -5.30 -1.56 -10.56
N LEU A 72 -4.02 -1.74 -10.19
CA LEU A 72 -3.49 -1.42 -8.87
C LEU A 72 -2.69 -0.13 -8.95
N VAL A 73 -3.07 0.88 -8.17
CA VAL A 73 -2.39 2.18 -8.09
C VAL A 73 -1.98 2.45 -6.65
N THR A 74 -0.68 2.63 -6.44
CA THR A 74 -0.16 3.01 -5.12
C THR A 74 -0.22 4.51 -4.96
N LYS A 75 -0.80 4.98 -3.85
CA LYS A 75 -0.74 6.39 -3.49
C LYS A 75 0.35 6.58 -2.45
N PHE A 76 1.51 7.07 -2.88
CA PHE A 76 2.55 7.49 -1.96
C PHE A 76 2.03 8.66 -1.11
N LYS A 77 1.98 8.50 0.22
CA LYS A 77 1.55 9.57 1.12
C LYS A 77 2.65 10.64 1.18
N TYR A 78 2.30 11.88 0.88
CA TYR A 78 3.15 13.09 1.01
C TYR A 78 3.82 13.22 2.39
N GLY A 79 3.29 12.55 3.41
CA GLY A 79 3.90 12.48 4.75
C GLY A 79 5.32 11.92 4.78
N LEU A 80 5.69 11.00 3.89
CA LEU A 80 7.07 10.51 3.84
C LEU A 80 8.03 11.60 3.35
N ILE A 81 7.59 12.43 2.40
CA ILE A 81 8.36 13.55 1.86
C ILE A 81 8.52 14.65 2.93
N LEU A 82 7.54 14.85 3.82
CA LEU A 82 7.66 15.81 4.92
C LEU A 82 8.82 15.49 5.89
N ILE A 83 9.24 14.23 5.99
CA ILE A 83 10.40 13.84 6.81
C ILE A 83 11.70 14.50 6.29
N LEU A 84 11.80 14.77 4.98
CA LEU A 84 12.93 15.50 4.39
C LEU A 84 12.97 16.98 4.78
N ALA A 85 11.87 17.56 5.26
CA ALA A 85 11.86 18.96 5.68
C ALA A 85 12.62 19.15 7.01
N ILE A 86 12.65 18.15 7.88
CA ILE A 86 13.34 18.19 9.19
C ILE A 86 14.84 18.52 9.04
N PRO A 87 15.64 17.77 8.24
CA PRO A 87 17.05 18.09 8.07
C PRO A 87 17.27 19.46 7.41
N LEU A 88 16.36 19.89 6.52
CA LEU A 88 16.45 21.21 5.89
C LEU A 88 16.25 22.32 6.93
N ILE A 89 15.26 22.18 7.82
CA ILE A 89 15.01 23.11 8.93
C ILE A 89 16.22 23.14 9.88
N MET A 90 16.76 21.98 10.24
CA MET A 90 17.96 21.91 11.08
C MET A 90 19.18 22.57 10.45
N LEU A 91 19.34 22.47 9.13
CA LEU A 91 20.44 23.15 8.42
C LEU A 91 20.27 24.67 8.46
N ILE A 92 19.05 25.18 8.28
CA ILE A 92 18.76 26.62 8.37
C ILE A 92 19.01 27.13 9.79
N LEU A 93 18.60 26.36 10.81
CA LEU A 93 18.85 26.72 12.21
C LEU A 93 20.34 26.77 12.53
N GLU A 94 21.13 25.81 12.07
CA GLU A 94 22.59 25.85 12.22
C GLU A 94 23.21 27.08 11.57
N LEU A 95 22.84 27.37 10.33
CA LEU A 95 23.37 28.53 9.59
C LEU A 95 22.98 29.88 10.21
N THR A 96 21.90 29.93 11.00
CA THR A 96 21.39 31.17 11.62
C THR A 96 21.78 31.33 13.08
N MET A 97 21.96 30.22 13.81
CA MET A 97 22.18 30.21 15.26
C MET A 97 23.54 29.65 15.70
N ASP A 98 24.35 29.12 14.77
CA ASP A 98 25.66 28.53 15.04
C ASP A 98 25.60 27.48 16.17
N LEU A 99 24.71 26.48 16.02
CA LEU A 99 24.43 25.48 17.07
C LEU A 99 25.58 24.46 17.22
N GLY A 100 26.60 24.52 16.37
CA GLY A 100 27.78 23.66 16.40
C GLY A 100 27.49 22.23 15.94
N ILE A 101 26.47 22.04 15.11
CA ILE A 101 26.10 20.72 14.56
C ILE A 101 27.15 20.31 13.51
N PRO A 102 27.85 19.18 13.71
CA PRO A 102 28.85 18.74 12.75
C PRO A 102 28.26 18.43 11.37
N LEU A 103 28.91 18.93 10.32
CA LEU A 103 28.49 18.77 8.92
C LEU A 103 28.09 17.32 8.52
N PRO A 104 28.76 16.24 9.00
CA PRO A 104 28.39 14.87 8.65
C PRO A 104 26.95 14.47 9.00
N PHE A 105 26.34 15.05 10.04
CA PHE A 105 24.97 14.70 10.46
C PHE A 105 23.93 15.04 9.39
N TYR A 106 24.16 16.07 8.57
CA TYR A 106 23.28 16.43 7.46
C TYR A 106 23.26 15.39 6.34
N PHE A 107 24.32 14.58 6.19
CA PHE A 107 24.39 13.51 5.20
C PHE A 107 23.76 12.19 5.69
N VAL A 108 23.65 12.00 7.00
CA VAL A 108 22.99 10.83 7.59
C VAL A 108 21.50 10.82 7.25
N PHE A 109 20.84 11.98 7.28
CA PHE A 109 19.41 12.10 7.02
C PHE A 109 18.99 11.64 5.61
N PRO A 110 19.60 12.12 4.50
CA PRO A 110 19.34 11.61 3.16
C PRO A 110 19.55 10.10 3.05
N LEU A 111 20.57 9.56 3.73
CA LEU A 111 20.91 8.15 3.68
C LEU A 111 19.85 7.28 4.39
N VAL A 112 19.42 7.71 5.58
CA VAL A 112 18.30 7.08 6.30
C VAL A 112 17.01 7.19 5.48
N PHE A 113 16.75 8.33 4.84
CA PHE A 113 15.58 8.53 3.99
C PHE A 113 15.55 7.58 2.80
N ILE A 114 16.68 7.40 2.10
CA ILE A 114 16.80 6.42 1.00
C ILE A 114 16.51 5.01 1.51
N LEU A 115 17.00 4.65 2.70
CA LEU A 115 16.76 3.34 3.30
C LEU A 115 15.27 3.12 3.61
N VAL A 116 14.61 4.12 4.17
CA VAL A 116 13.15 4.10 4.42
C VAL A 116 12.37 3.96 3.11
N LEU A 117 12.75 4.69 2.06
CA LEU A 117 12.14 4.54 0.73
C LEU A 117 12.32 3.14 0.16
N PHE A 118 13.53 2.57 0.28
CA PHE A 118 13.82 1.23 -0.20
C PHE A 118 12.97 0.18 0.52
N PHE A 119 12.90 0.26 1.85
CA PHE A 119 12.08 -0.63 2.66
C PHE A 119 10.59 -0.50 2.31
N SER A 120 10.08 0.73 2.21
CA SER A 120 8.69 1.00 1.85
C SER A 120 8.32 0.42 0.48
N ARG A 121 9.18 0.59 -0.54
CA ARG A 121 8.99 0.00 -1.87
C ARG A 121 9.02 -1.52 -1.85
N ASN A 122 9.86 -2.11 -1.02
CA ASN A 122 9.95 -3.57 -0.90
C ASN A 122 8.68 -4.15 -0.26
N GLU A 123 8.17 -3.51 0.79
CA GLU A 123 6.92 -3.89 1.44
C GLU A 123 5.70 -3.70 0.51
N GLU A 124 5.68 -2.64 -0.30
CA GLU A 124 4.67 -2.45 -1.34
C GLU A 124 4.68 -3.58 -2.39
N LYS A 125 5.87 -3.95 -2.88
CA LYS A 125 6.02 -5.06 -3.83
C LYS A 125 5.51 -6.38 -3.24
N LYS A 126 5.87 -6.68 -1.99
CA LYS A 126 5.38 -7.88 -1.28
C LYS A 126 3.86 -7.86 -1.14
N LEU A 127 3.27 -6.71 -0.78
CA LEU A 127 1.82 -6.57 -0.67
C LEU A 127 1.12 -6.89 -2.00
N ILE A 128 1.60 -6.31 -3.10
CA ILE A 128 1.05 -6.57 -4.45
C ILE A 128 1.22 -8.04 -4.85
N GLN A 129 2.37 -8.64 -4.54
CA GLN A 129 2.63 -10.03 -4.83
C GLN A 129 1.69 -10.96 -4.05
N ASN A 130 1.56 -10.77 -2.73
CA ASN A 130 0.67 -11.56 -1.89
C ASN A 130 -0.79 -11.45 -2.37
N PHE A 131 -1.22 -10.26 -2.76
CA PHE A 131 -2.55 -10.05 -3.33
C PHE A 131 -2.74 -10.79 -4.66
N ARG A 132 -1.75 -10.76 -5.57
CA ARG A 132 -1.80 -11.51 -6.83
C ARG A 132 -1.85 -13.02 -6.60
N GLU A 133 -1.07 -13.53 -5.65
CA GLU A 133 -1.05 -14.96 -5.31
C GLU A 133 -2.40 -15.40 -4.72
N PHE A 134 -2.97 -14.60 -3.82
CA PHE A 134 -4.30 -14.83 -3.26
C PHE A 134 -5.40 -14.89 -4.34
N LEU A 135 -5.42 -13.92 -5.27
CA LEU A 135 -6.38 -13.94 -6.38
C LEU A 135 -6.24 -15.20 -7.24
N LYS A 136 -5.01 -15.63 -7.52
CA LYS A 136 -4.75 -16.84 -8.31
C LYS A 136 -5.23 -18.10 -7.60
N SER A 137 -5.00 -18.22 -6.29
CA SER A 137 -5.46 -19.38 -5.51
C SER A 137 -6.99 -19.44 -5.42
N GLU A 138 -7.65 -18.30 -5.21
CA GLU A 138 -9.12 -18.24 -5.11
C GLU A 138 -9.79 -18.59 -6.45
N ILE A 139 -9.31 -18.03 -7.57
CA ILE A 139 -9.83 -18.37 -8.91
C ILE A 139 -9.69 -19.87 -9.20
N THR A 140 -8.54 -20.46 -8.85
CA THR A 140 -8.28 -21.89 -9.07
C THR A 140 -9.20 -22.76 -8.21
N THR A 141 -9.44 -22.36 -6.95
CA THR A 141 -10.30 -23.08 -6.01
C THR A 141 -11.77 -23.01 -6.43
N HIS A 142 -12.23 -21.84 -6.87
CA HIS A 142 -13.59 -21.67 -7.38
C HIS A 142 -13.83 -22.51 -8.64
N TYR A 143 -12.85 -22.59 -9.54
CA TYR A 143 -12.92 -23.45 -10.72
C TYR A 143 -13.07 -24.93 -10.33
N ASN A 144 -12.27 -25.43 -9.39
CA ASN A 144 -12.32 -26.84 -8.97
C ASN A 144 -13.62 -27.24 -8.27
N ASN A 145 -14.26 -26.32 -7.54
CA ASN A 145 -15.54 -26.58 -6.85
C ASN A 145 -16.78 -26.46 -7.77
N THR A 146 -16.66 -25.85 -8.95
CA THR A 146 -17.81 -25.62 -9.86
C THR A 146 -17.94 -26.71 -10.93
N TYR A 147 -16.89 -27.51 -11.13
CA TYR A 147 -16.81 -28.55 -12.16
C TYR A 147 -16.65 -29.97 -11.58
N HIS A 148 -16.94 -30.14 -10.30
CA HIS A 148 -17.06 -31.43 -9.60
C HIS A 148 -18.41 -31.48 -8.88
#